data_AF-A0A8R1ITK8-F1
#
_entry.id   AF-A0A8R1ITK8-F1
#
_cell.length_a   1.000
_cell.length_b   1.000
_cell.length_c   1.000
_cell.angle_alpha   90.00
_cell.angle_beta   90.00
_cell.angle_gamma   90.00
#
_symmetry.space_group_name_H-M   'P 1'
#
loop_
_entity.id
_entity.type
_entity.pdbx_description
1 polymer ?
#
loop_
_entity_poly.entity_id
_entity_poly.type
_entity_poly.pdbx_seq_one_letter_code
_entity_poly.pdbx_strand_id
1 'polypeptide(L)'
;MLLRFAVLAVFCAAAASFVLQPQELANCAAPNGTDHQMNWWQCNDGPVQIFNATPYDSTGNNYEYPLHLGQPIVVKAQINNPTNTYSDPYLRSTVNVWKYGGWSGCTWTAVPTLGLL
;
A
#
# COMPACT_ATOMS: atom_id res chain seq x y z
N MET A 1 -44.73 52.88 -15.76
CA MET A 1 -43.43 52.50 -16.38
C MET A 1 -42.41 52.25 -15.27
N LEU A 2 -42.63 51.21 -14.46
CA LEU A 2 -41.84 50.93 -13.23
C LEU A 2 -41.97 49.44 -12.83
N LEU A 3 -42.13 48.56 -13.83
CA LEU A 3 -42.39 47.13 -13.59
C LEU A 3 -41.72 46.26 -14.66
N ARG A 4 -40.47 46.61 -15.02
CA ARG A 4 -39.63 45.79 -15.94
C ARG A 4 -38.17 45.62 -15.48
N PHE A 5 -37.83 46.03 -14.27
CA PHE A 5 -36.47 45.86 -13.72
C PHE A 5 -36.34 44.73 -12.68
N ALA A 6 -37.40 43.95 -12.44
CA ALA A 6 -37.40 42.91 -11.40
C ALA A 6 -37.08 41.49 -11.90
N VAL A 7 -36.66 41.31 -13.16
CA VAL A 7 -36.42 39.96 -13.74
C VAL A 7 -34.94 39.69 -14.06
N LEU A 8 -34.03 40.61 -13.72
CA LEU A 8 -32.58 40.43 -13.89
C LEU A 8 -31.84 40.17 -12.56
N ALA A 9 -32.48 39.48 -11.62
CA ALA A 9 -31.80 38.85 -10.48
C ALA A 9 -31.73 37.32 -10.67
N VAL A 10 -31.58 36.91 -11.93
CA VAL A 10 -31.42 35.54 -12.37
C VAL A 10 -29.91 35.22 -12.34
N PHE A 11 -29.55 34.21 -11.53
CA PHE A 11 -28.26 33.50 -11.51
C PHE A 11 -27.00 34.26 -11.07
N CYS A 12 -26.91 34.68 -9.81
CA CYS A 12 -25.60 35.02 -9.21
C CYS A 12 -25.45 34.54 -7.76
N ALA A 13 -25.81 33.27 -7.51
CA ALA A 13 -25.52 32.58 -6.24
C ALA A 13 -24.97 31.17 -6.46
N ALA A 14 -24.34 30.92 -7.61
CA ALA A 14 -23.67 29.65 -7.93
C ALA A 14 -22.16 29.86 -8.04
N ALA A 15 -21.52 30.17 -6.91
CA ALA A 15 -20.08 29.95 -6.71
C ALA A 15 -19.77 30.15 -5.21
N ALA A 16 -20.47 29.44 -4.33
CA ALA A 16 -19.82 29.10 -3.07
C ALA A 16 -18.65 28.19 -3.48
N SER A 17 -17.45 28.75 -3.48
CA SER A 17 -16.21 28.07 -3.72
C SER A 17 -16.19 26.80 -2.85
N PHE A 18 -16.48 25.65 -3.46
CA PHE A 18 -16.04 24.37 -2.93
C PHE A 18 -14.52 24.38 -3.04
N VAL A 19 -13.87 25.09 -2.13
CA VAL A 19 -12.48 24.86 -1.83
C VAL A 19 -12.48 23.47 -1.23
N LEU A 20 -12.21 22.45 -2.06
CA LEU A 20 -11.79 21.16 -1.56
C LEU A 20 -10.58 21.46 -0.68
N GLN A 21 -10.78 21.42 0.64
CA GLN A 21 -9.66 21.44 1.57
C GLN A 21 -8.69 20.36 1.07
N PRO A 22 -7.39 20.67 0.90
CA PRO A 22 -6.43 19.63 0.57
C PRO A 22 -6.65 18.54 1.60
N GLN A 23 -7.06 17.36 1.13
CA GLN A 23 -7.22 16.18 1.97
C GLN A 23 -5.85 16.02 2.63
N GLU A 24 -5.73 16.42 3.88
CA GLU A 24 -4.49 16.28 4.62
C GLU A 24 -4.24 14.77 4.63
N LEU A 25 -3.25 14.32 3.84
CA LEU A 25 -2.78 12.95 3.93
C LEU A 25 -2.45 12.77 5.40
N ALA A 26 -3.15 11.86 6.07
CA ALA A 26 -2.99 11.71 7.50
C ALA A 26 -1.49 11.59 7.82
N ASN A 27 -1.00 12.49 8.67
CA ASN A 27 0.40 12.52 9.10
C ASN A 27 0.62 11.35 10.08
N CYS A 28 0.72 10.15 9.51
CA CYS A 28 0.82 8.92 10.24
C CYS A 28 2.29 8.58 10.43
N ALA A 29 2.72 8.47 11.68
CA ALA A 29 4.00 7.84 12.00
C ALA A 29 4.02 6.42 11.43
N ALA A 30 5.18 5.99 10.93
CA ALA A 30 5.34 4.63 10.43
C ALA A 30 5.05 3.63 11.57
N PRO A 31 4.18 2.64 11.35
CA PRO A 31 3.85 1.68 12.38
C PRO A 31 5.09 0.82 12.68
N ASN A 32 5.30 0.46 13.95
CA ASN A 32 6.36 -0.46 14.38
C ASN A 32 7.79 -0.07 13.94
N GLY A 33 8.08 1.22 13.72
CA GLY A 33 9.42 1.67 13.31
C GLY A 33 9.81 1.26 11.89
N THR A 34 8.84 0.99 11.00
CA THR A 34 9.11 0.63 9.60
C THR A 34 9.69 1.79 8.79
N ASP A 35 9.82 2.99 9.34
CA ASP A 35 10.57 4.08 8.72
C ASP A 35 12.09 3.85 8.74
N HIS A 36 12.58 3.00 9.65
CA HIS A 36 14.02 2.78 9.84
C HIS A 36 14.52 1.39 9.46
N GLN A 37 13.66 0.37 9.55
CA GLN A 37 14.06 -1.00 9.27
C GLN A 37 12.90 -1.86 8.76
N MET A 38 13.24 -2.93 8.03
CA MET A 38 12.27 -3.95 7.70
C MET A 38 11.91 -4.74 8.96
N ASN A 39 10.61 -4.88 9.20
CA ASN A 39 10.07 -5.82 10.16
C ASN A 39 9.40 -6.96 9.42
N TRP A 40 9.54 -8.18 9.94
CA TRP A 40 8.98 -9.38 9.33
C TRP A 40 8.45 -10.32 10.41
N TRP A 41 7.34 -10.99 10.09
CA TRP A 41 6.69 -11.97 10.95
C TRP A 41 6.18 -13.14 10.10
N GLN A 42 6.30 -14.35 10.64
CA GLN A 42 5.66 -15.52 10.07
C GLN A 42 4.18 -15.55 10.48
N CYS A 43 3.27 -15.69 9.51
CA CYS A 43 1.82 -15.66 9.73
C CYS A 43 1.15 -17.03 9.51
N ASN A 44 1.87 -18.14 9.69
CA ASN A 44 1.32 -19.48 9.54
C ASN A 44 1.60 -20.39 10.74
N ASP A 45 0.61 -21.23 11.07
CA ASP A 45 0.70 -22.29 12.09
C ASP A 45 1.00 -23.67 11.45
N GLY A 46 1.36 -23.68 10.16
CA GLY A 46 1.61 -24.89 9.38
C GLY A 46 3.01 -25.50 9.58
N PRO A 47 3.27 -26.67 8.97
CA PRO A 47 4.55 -27.38 9.12
C PRO A 47 5.73 -26.69 8.42
N VAL A 48 5.46 -25.82 7.44
CA VAL A 48 6.49 -25.02 6.76
C VAL A 48 6.91 -23.87 7.67
N GLN A 49 8.20 -23.76 7.94
CA GLN A 49 8.78 -22.69 8.74
C GLN A 49 9.56 -21.75 7.84
N ILE A 50 9.33 -20.45 8.00
CA ILE A 50 10.09 -19.41 7.31
C ILE A 50 10.88 -18.71 8.40
N PHE A 51 12.20 -18.59 8.26
CA PHE A 51 13.03 -18.02 9.33
C PHE A 51 13.27 -16.52 9.15
N ASN A 52 13.21 -16.04 7.91
CA ASN A 52 13.39 -14.64 7.58
C ASN A 52 12.74 -14.30 6.25
N ALA A 53 12.59 -13.00 6.01
CA ALA A 53 12.43 -12.42 4.70
C ALA A 53 13.28 -11.15 4.65
N THR A 54 14.34 -11.18 3.84
CA THR A 54 15.31 -10.09 3.76
C THR A 54 15.22 -9.43 2.39
N PRO A 55 15.06 -8.09 2.33
CA PRO A 55 14.97 -7.36 1.09
C PRO A 55 16.36 -7.12 0.50
N TYR A 56 16.44 -7.22 -0.82
CA TYR A 56 17.62 -6.93 -1.60
C TYR A 56 17.26 -6.01 -2.76
N ASP A 57 18.29 -5.32 -3.26
CA ASP A 57 18.20 -4.53 -4.48
C ASP A 57 17.74 -5.37 -5.70
N SER A 58 17.45 -4.70 -6.80
CA SER A 58 16.99 -5.36 -8.04
C SER A 58 17.99 -6.37 -8.62
N THR A 59 19.27 -6.33 -8.21
CA THR A 59 20.29 -7.31 -8.59
C THR A 59 20.32 -8.53 -7.66
N GLY A 60 19.67 -8.43 -6.49
CA GLY A 60 19.66 -9.44 -5.45
C GLY A 60 20.97 -9.54 -4.66
N ASN A 61 21.88 -8.58 -4.76
CA ASN A 61 23.23 -8.70 -4.18
C ASN A 61 23.40 -7.93 -2.88
N ASN A 62 22.79 -6.74 -2.76
CA ASN A 62 22.91 -5.89 -1.58
C ASN A 62 21.60 -5.80 -0.83
N TYR A 63 21.67 -5.80 0.50
CA TYR A 63 20.51 -5.49 1.34
C TYR A 63 20.02 -4.07 1.02
N GLU A 64 18.71 -3.91 0.85
CA GLU A 64 18.11 -2.62 0.50
C GLU A 64 16.97 -2.27 1.45
N TYR A 65 17.14 -1.17 2.18
CA TYR A 65 16.09 -0.52 2.95
C TYR A 65 16.37 0.98 3.10
N PRO A 66 15.39 1.87 2.92
CA PRO A 66 14.04 1.62 2.43
C PRO A 66 14.03 1.08 0.99
N LEU A 67 12.94 0.40 0.61
CA LEU A 67 12.79 -0.23 -0.71
C LEU A 67 12.59 0.80 -1.82
N HIS A 68 13.27 0.60 -2.96
CA HIS A 68 13.01 1.38 -4.17
C HIS A 68 11.85 0.80 -4.98
N LEU A 69 10.64 1.33 -4.77
CA LEU A 69 9.41 0.83 -5.43
C LEU A 69 9.35 1.05 -6.96
N GLY A 70 10.31 1.77 -7.55
CA GLY A 70 10.44 1.96 -9.00
C GLY A 70 11.18 0.83 -9.71
N GLN A 71 11.65 -0.18 -8.98
CA GLN A 71 12.43 -1.30 -9.50
C GLN A 71 11.89 -2.63 -8.94
N PRO A 72 12.20 -3.77 -9.57
CA PRO A 72 11.89 -5.07 -9.00
C PRO A 72 12.51 -5.23 -7.60
N ILE A 73 11.71 -5.74 -6.67
CA ILE A 73 12.14 -6.02 -5.30
C ILE A 73 12.50 -7.51 -5.21
N VAL A 74 13.70 -7.82 -4.71
CA VAL A 74 14.11 -9.19 -4.45
C VAL A 74 13.97 -9.47 -2.95
N VAL A 75 13.19 -10.49 -2.59
CA VAL A 75 13.07 -10.95 -1.20
C VAL A 75 13.65 -12.34 -1.09
N LYS A 76 14.67 -12.50 -0.23
CA LYS A 76 15.25 -13.80 0.07
C LYS A 76 14.71 -14.31 1.40
N ALA A 77 14.27 -15.55 1.42
CA ALA A 77 13.74 -16.20 2.60
C ALA A 77 14.42 -17.55 2.81
N GLN A 78 14.74 -17.87 4.06
CA GLN A 78 15.15 -19.21 4.48
C GLN A 78 13.92 -19.98 4.90
N ILE A 79 13.67 -21.11 4.23
CA ILE A 79 12.46 -21.90 4.43
C ILE A 79 12.86 -23.33 4.78
N ASN A 80 12.31 -23.85 5.87
CA ASN A 80 12.35 -25.27 6.20
C ASN A 80 10.98 -25.90 5.91
N ASN A 81 10.99 -26.95 5.11
CA ASN A 81 9.81 -27.73 4.78
C ASN A 81 10.07 -29.20 5.16
N PRO A 82 9.68 -29.64 6.37
CA PRO A 82 10.10 -30.92 6.92
C PRO A 82 9.29 -32.12 6.40
N THR A 83 8.22 -31.92 5.63
CA THR A 83 7.24 -32.97 5.34
C THR A 83 7.20 -33.35 3.86
N ASN A 84 6.66 -32.48 3.02
CA ASN A 84 6.31 -32.80 1.63
C ASN A 84 7.06 -31.88 0.67
N THR A 85 7.54 -32.41 -0.45
CA THR A 85 7.96 -31.56 -1.57
C THR A 85 6.72 -31.03 -2.29
N TYR A 86 6.58 -29.71 -2.34
CA TYR A 86 5.57 -29.06 -3.17
C TYR A 86 6.18 -28.74 -4.54
N SER A 87 5.51 -29.16 -5.61
CA SER A 87 5.87 -28.83 -7.00
C SER A 87 4.66 -28.25 -7.72
N ASP A 88 4.88 -27.75 -8.94
CA ASP A 88 3.77 -27.46 -9.86
C ASP A 88 2.84 -28.69 -10.00
N PRO A 89 1.50 -28.53 -9.97
CA PRO A 89 0.72 -27.28 -9.87
C PRO A 89 0.31 -26.87 -8.44
N TYR A 90 0.86 -27.54 -7.42
CA TYR A 90 0.46 -27.40 -6.02
C TYR A 90 1.32 -26.40 -5.23
N LEU A 91 2.46 -25.98 -5.77
CA LEU A 91 3.25 -24.87 -5.25
C LEU A 91 2.74 -23.55 -5.82
N ARG A 92 1.99 -22.79 -5.02
CA ARG A 92 1.41 -21.49 -5.40
C ARG A 92 1.97 -20.38 -4.52
N SER A 93 2.28 -19.24 -5.13
CA SER A 93 2.66 -18.01 -4.43
C SER A 93 1.57 -16.96 -4.65
N THR A 94 1.26 -16.18 -3.62
CA THR A 94 0.31 -15.07 -3.70
C THR A 94 0.84 -13.93 -2.85
N VAL A 95 0.89 -12.74 -3.43
CA VAL A 95 1.39 -11.53 -2.76
C VAL A 95 0.28 -10.51 -2.64
N ASN A 96 0.01 -10.08 -1.41
CA ASN A 96 -0.91 -8.98 -1.13
C ASN A 96 -0.11 -7.76 -0.71
N VAL A 97 -0.36 -6.62 -1.34
CA VAL A 97 0.30 -5.35 -1.02
C VAL A 97 -0.66 -4.46 -0.25
N TRP A 98 -0.17 -3.84 0.81
CA TRP A 98 -0.93 -2.94 1.67
C TRP A 98 -0.18 -1.63 1.83
N LYS A 99 -0.92 -0.54 1.98
CA LYS A 99 -0.40 0.79 2.29
C LYS A 99 -0.98 1.27 3.61
N TYR A 100 -0.12 1.80 4.47
CA TYR A 100 -0.55 2.50 5.68
C TYR A 100 -0.67 4.00 5.41
N GLY A 101 -1.71 4.62 5.95
CA GLY A 101 -1.95 6.05 5.76
C GLY A 101 -2.60 6.40 4.42
N GLY A 102 -2.99 7.66 4.28
CA GLY A 102 -3.65 8.18 3.08
C GLY A 102 -5.01 8.80 3.38
N TRP A 103 -5.93 8.69 2.43
CA TRP A 103 -7.23 9.37 2.48
C TRP A 103 -8.18 8.70 3.49
N SER A 104 -7.91 7.46 3.87
CA SER A 104 -8.64 6.69 4.88
C SER A 104 -8.08 6.83 6.30
N GLY A 105 -7.20 7.81 6.54
CA GLY A 105 -6.54 7.99 7.83
C GLY A 105 -5.38 7.01 8.07
N CYS A 106 -4.95 6.87 9.33
CA CYS A 106 -3.85 6.01 9.77
C CYS A 106 -4.28 4.54 9.90
N THR A 107 -4.68 3.96 8.77
CA THR A 107 -5.15 2.58 8.66
C THR A 107 -4.46 1.88 7.49
N TRP A 108 -4.41 0.55 7.54
CA TRP A 108 -3.94 -0.27 6.44
C TRP A 108 -5.03 -0.44 5.39
N THR A 109 -4.69 -0.16 4.13
CA THR A 109 -5.58 -0.36 2.98
C THR A 109 -4.90 -1.22 1.92
N ALA A 110 -5.65 -2.13 1.32
CA ALA A 110 -5.12 -3.02 0.29
C ALA A 110 -4.86 -2.23 -1.00
N VAL A 111 -3.70 -2.46 -1.60
CA VAL A 111 -3.35 -1.94 -2.93
C VAL A 111 -3.83 -2.97 -3.96
N PRO A 112 -4.75 -2.61 -4.86
CA PRO A 112 -5.21 -3.54 -5.88
C PRO A 112 -4.08 -3.85 -6.86
N THR A 113 -3.63 -5.10 -6.87
CA THR A 113 -2.55 -5.57 -7.76
C THR A 113 -3.04 -5.89 -9.17
N LEU A 114 -4.37 -5.94 -9.37
CA LEU A 114 -5.02 -6.24 -10.65
C LEU A 114 -4.54 -7.55 -11.30
N GLY A 115 -4.09 -8.51 -10.48
CA GLY A 115 -3.57 -9.80 -10.96
C GLY A 115 -2.18 -9.72 -11.60
N LEU A 116 -1.44 -8.61 -11.40
CA LEU A 116 -0.08 -8.42 -11.91
C LEU A 116 1.01 -9.01 -11.01
N LEU A 117 0.63 -9.58 -9.85
CA LEU A 117 1.51 -10.21 -8.86
C LEU A 117 1.02 -11.62 -8.52
#